data_AF-A0A970BJK1-F1
#
_entry.id   AF-A0A970BJK1-F1
#
_cell.length_a   1.000
_cell.length_b   1.000
_cell.length_c   1.000
_cell.angle_alpha   90.00
_cell.angle_beta   90.00
_cell.angle_gamma   90.00
#
_symmetry.space_group_name_H-M   'P 1'
#
loop_
_entity.id
_entity.type
_entity.pdbx_description
1 polymer ?
#
loop_
_entity_poly.entity_id
_entity_poly.type
_entity_poly.pdbx_seq_one_letter_code
_entity_poly.pdbx_strand_id
1 'polypeptide(L)' 'MAGQLMMVGFNGIEPDYYISRMINLRNIGGVILFGRNIESPVQVAQMNNQLQSNKDASAIRQKIELLE' A
#
# COMPACT_ATOMS: atom_id res chain seq x y z
N MET A 1 -9.65 12.34 10.65
CA MET A 1 -8.63 13.00 9.81
C MET A 1 -7.20 12.48 10.05
N ALA A 2 -6.87 11.87 11.21
CA ALA A 2 -5.52 11.37 11.50
C ALA A 2 -4.97 10.33 10.50
N GLY A 3 -5.83 9.52 9.86
CA GLY A 3 -5.41 8.50 8.89
C GLY A 3 -4.52 9.03 7.77
N GLN A 4 -4.83 10.21 7.23
CA GLN A 4 -4.09 10.78 6.09
C GLN A 4 -2.64 11.16 6.40
N LEU A 5 -2.27 11.23 7.69
CA LEU A 5 -0.91 11.49 8.13
C LEU A 5 -0.12 10.19 8.38
N MET A 6 -0.79 9.03 8.30
CA MET A 6 -0.18 7.73 8.56
C MET A 6 0.25 7.04 7.27
N MET A 7 1.42 6.41 7.33
CA MET A 7 1.92 5.47 6.34
C MET A 7 2.00 4.08 6.98
N VAL A 8 1.45 3.06 6.29
CA VAL A 8 1.31 1.71 6.85
C VAL A 8 1.94 0.69 5.90
N GLY A 9 2.71 -0.24 6.45
CA GLY A 9 3.23 -1.39 5.70
C GLY A 9 2.44 -2.65 5.98
N PHE A 10 2.64 -3.68 5.17
CA PHE A 10 2.03 -5.01 5.33
C PHE A 10 3.03 -6.12 4.98
N ASN A 11 2.62 -7.37 5.17
CA ASN A 11 3.45 -8.54 4.89
C ASN A 11 2.97 -9.28 3.64
N GLY A 12 3.90 -9.92 2.94
CA GLY A 12 3.61 -10.66 1.71
C GLY A 12 3.69 -9.80 0.45
N ILE A 13 3.59 -10.48 -0.69
CA ILE A 13 3.72 -9.90 -2.03
C ILE A 13 2.37 -9.47 -2.63
N GLU A 14 1.29 -9.60 -1.87
CA GLU A 14 -0.05 -9.19 -2.30
C GLU A 14 -0.77 -8.43 -1.17
N PRO A 15 -1.63 -7.45 -1.48
CA PRO A 15 -2.41 -6.75 -0.48
C PRO A 15 -3.34 -7.69 0.27
N ASP A 16 -3.25 -7.71 1.59
CA ASP A 16 -4.15 -8.51 2.42
C ASP A 16 -5.46 -7.78 2.76
N TYR A 17 -6.34 -8.48 3.46
CA TYR A 17 -7.60 -7.92 3.94
C TYR A 17 -7.39 -6.69 4.85
N TYR A 18 -6.32 -6.67 5.65
CA TYR A 18 -6.08 -5.62 6.63
C TYR A 18 -5.68 -4.31 5.96
N ILE A 19 -4.74 -4.34 5.01
CA ILE A 19 -4.32 -3.13 4.28
C ILE A 19 -5.49 -2.55 3.48
N SER A 20 -6.31 -3.42 2.89
CA SER A 20 -7.54 -3.02 2.18
C SER A 20 -8.52 -2.31 3.12
N ARG A 21 -8.71 -2.80 4.34
CA ARG A 21 -9.54 -2.11 5.35
C ARG A 21 -8.94 -0.79 5.82
N MET A 22 -7.62 -0.71 5.98
CA MET A 22 -6.96 0.54 6.41
C MET A 22 -7.12 1.63 5.34
N ILE A 23 -7.02 1.26 4.08
CA ILE A 23 -7.27 2.14 2.94
C ILE A 23 -8.72 2.64 2.91
N ASN A 24 -9.69 1.72 3.02
CA ASN A 24 -11.11 2.03 2.79
C ASN A 24 -11.82 2.61 4.01
N LEU A 25 -11.52 2.13 5.21
CA LEU A 25 -12.26 2.47 6.43
C LEU A 25 -11.50 3.39 7.36
N ARG A 26 -10.17 3.46 7.25
CA ARG A 26 -9.32 4.33 8.09
C ARG A 26 -8.71 5.50 7.33
N ASN A 27 -8.87 5.54 6.00
CA ASN A 27 -8.38 6.61 5.14
C ASN A 27 -6.90 6.93 5.37
N ILE A 28 -6.05 5.90 5.34
CA ILE A 28 -4.60 6.09 5.46
C ILE A 28 -4.05 6.95 4.31
N GLY A 29 -3.01 7.72 4.59
CA GLY A 29 -2.39 8.63 3.62
C GLY A 29 -1.39 7.95 2.68
N GLY A 30 -0.83 6.82 3.09
CA GLY A 30 0.12 6.10 2.26
C GLY A 30 0.39 4.67 2.70
N VAL A 31 1.01 3.93 1.78
CA VAL A 31 1.49 2.57 2.00
C VAL A 31 2.99 2.54 1.78
N ILE A 32 3.72 1.88 2.68
CA ILE A 32 5.16 1.64 2.53
C ILE A 32 5.42 0.19 2.18
N LEU A 33 6.20 -0.02 1.12
CA LEU A 33 6.62 -1.34 0.66
C LEU A 33 8.07 -1.58 1.10
N PHE A 34 8.32 -2.76 1.64
CA PHE A 34 9.65 -3.25 2.00
C PHE A 34 10.08 -4.36 1.03
N GLY A 35 11.33 -4.83 1.14
CA GLY A 35 11.84 -5.93 0.31
C GLY A 35 10.95 -7.18 0.32
N ARG A 36 10.30 -7.49 1.45
CA ARG A 36 9.34 -8.61 1.57
C ARG A 36 8.03 -8.45 0.78
N ASN A 37 7.79 -7.28 0.20
CA ASN A 37 6.62 -6.99 -0.63
C ASN A 37 6.96 -7.04 -2.13
N ILE A 38 8.23 -7.26 -2.48
CA ILE A 38 8.76 -7.15 -3.84
C ILE A 38 9.25 -8.52 -4.29
N GLU A 39 8.59 -9.08 -5.30
CA GLU A 39 9.03 -10.29 -5.99
C GLU A 39 9.57 -9.96 -7.38
N SER A 40 8.85 -9.14 -8.13
CA SER A 40 9.26 -8.70 -9.47
C SER A 40 8.66 -7.33 -9.81
N PRO A 41 9.24 -6.58 -10.77
CA PRO A 41 8.69 -5.30 -11.19
C PRO A 41 7.23 -5.38 -11.68
N VAL A 42 6.87 -6.48 -12.37
CA VAL A 42 5.51 -6.70 -12.87
C VAL A 42 4.53 -6.91 -11.72
N GLN A 43 4.90 -7.74 -10.74
CA GLN A 43 4.10 -7.98 -9.54
C GLN A 43 3.90 -6.67 -8.74
N VAL A 44 4.94 -5.87 -8.54
CA VAL A 44 4.83 -4.58 -7.84
C VAL A 44 3.91 -3.61 -8.57
N ALA A 45 3.98 -3.56 -9.92
CA ALA A 45 3.08 -2.72 -10.71
C ALA A 45 1.61 -3.15 -10.56
N GLN A 46 1.33 -4.46 -10.61
CA GLN A 46 -0.01 -5.00 -10.40
C GLN A 46 -0.53 -4.72 -8.99
N MET A 47 0.32 -4.93 -7.98
CA MET A 47 0.00 -4.64 -6.57
C MET A 47 -0.31 -3.16 -6.35
N ASN A 48 0.47 -2.25 -6.94
CA ASN A 48 0.20 -0.81 -6.86
C ASN A 48 -1.14 -0.45 -7.50
N ASN A 49 -1.46 -1.03 -8.66
CA ASN A 49 -2.76 -0.84 -9.31
C ASN A 49 -3.92 -1.33 -8.44
N GLN A 50 -3.78 -2.49 -7.78
CA GLN A 50 -4.80 -3.02 -6.86
C GLN A 50 -5.00 -2.12 -5.63
N LEU A 51 -3.91 -1.60 -5.04
CA LEU A 51 -3.98 -0.70 -3.89
C LEU A 51 -4.65 0.63 -4.25
N GLN A 52 -4.50 1.08 -5.49
CA GLN A 52 -5.16 2.29 -6.01
C GLN A 52 -6.58 2.01 -6.52
N SER A 53 -6.90 0.84 -7.07
CA SER A 53 -8.26 0.58 -7.60
C SER A 53 -9.35 0.54 -6.52
N ASN A 54 -8.97 0.35 -5.26
CA ASN A 54 -9.90 0.20 -4.14
C ASN A 54 -10.52 1.52 -3.64
N LYS A 55 -10.18 2.67 -4.22
CA LYS A 55 -10.79 3.98 -3.91
C LYS A 55 -10.98 4.81 -5.18
N ASP A 56 -11.74 5.91 -5.06
CA ASP A 56 -11.55 7.14 -5.85
C ASP A 56 -10.12 7.70 -5.58
N ALA A 57 -9.09 6.93 -5.94
CA ALA A 57 -7.81 6.84 -5.22
C ALA A 57 -6.70 7.70 -5.81
N SER A 58 -6.98 8.94 -6.19
CA SER A 58 -5.91 9.83 -6.62
C SER A 58 -4.98 10.29 -5.47
N ALA A 59 -5.12 9.76 -4.25
CA ALA A 59 -4.52 10.35 -3.04
C ALA A 59 -3.63 9.44 -2.17
N ILE A 60 -3.57 8.12 -2.39
CA ILE A 60 -2.72 7.24 -1.55
C ILE A 60 -1.30 7.24 -2.10
N ARG A 61 -0.35 7.65 -1.27
CA ARG A 61 1.08 7.72 -1.63
C ARG A 61 1.75 6.38 -1.35
N GLN A 62 2.47 5.84 -2.32
CA GLN A 62 3.34 4.67 -2.12
C GLN A 62 4.80 5.10 -1.99
N LYS A 63 5.54 4.46 -1.07
CA LYS A 63 7.00 4.59 -0.98
C LYS A 63 7.61 3.20 -0.87
N ILE A 64 8.63 2.92 -1.67
CA ILE A 64 9.45 1.71 -1.54
C ILE A 64 10.64 2.07 -0.65
N GLU A 65 10.86 1.28 0.39
CA GLU A 65 12.01 1.38 1.27
C GLU A 65 12.76 0.04 1.26
N LEU A 66 13.89 0.05 0.54
CA LEU A 66 14.87 -1.02 0.56
C LEU A 66 15.70 -0.80 1.83
N LEU A 67 15.21 -1.28 2.96
CA LEU A 67 16.06 -1.39 4.14
C LEU A 67 17.12 -2.46 3.85
N GLU A 68 18.39 -2.09 3.99
CA GLU A 68 19.49 -3.03 4.21
C GLU A 68 19.32 -3.75 5.56
#